data_AF-A0A973PM95-F1
#
_entry.id   AF-A0A973PM95-F1
#
_cell.length_a   1.000
_cell.length_b   1.000
_cell.length_c   1.000
_cell.angle_alpha   90.00
_cell.angle_beta   90.00
_cell.angle_gamma   90.00
#
_symmetry.space_group_name_H-M   'P 1'
#
loop_
_entity.id
_entity.type
_entity.pdbx_description
1 polymer ?
#
loop_
_entity_poly.entity_id
_entity_poly.type
_entity_poly.pdbx_seq_one_letter_code
_entity_poly.pdbx_strand_id
1 'polypeptide(L)'
;MPVKRRFAVGTWGSGPFDSDYAADFVDQLNASGPSEQLGLVHDALERVARSADRVEEGAEAVAAAALVASQCPGGERYASAGGDLTGPLVRFPADLRILADTALARALDQHSGLSVGWVDPDDAIARLTELEEIRILLVPR
;
A
#
# COMPACT_ATOMS: atom_id res chain seq x y z
N MET A 1 -3.96 -10.91 -32.09
CA MET A 1 -2.73 -11.48 -31.49
C MET A 1 -2.89 -11.40 -29.97
N PRO A 2 -2.96 -12.51 -29.22
CA PRO A 2 -3.10 -12.41 -27.78
C PRO A 2 -1.76 -11.95 -27.18
N VAL A 3 -1.83 -10.90 -26.37
CA VAL A 3 -0.70 -10.31 -25.66
C VAL A 3 -0.09 -11.37 -24.74
N LYS A 4 1.20 -11.65 -24.91
CA LYS A 4 1.98 -12.44 -23.96
C LYS A 4 2.03 -11.66 -22.65
N ARG A 5 1.16 -11.99 -21.69
CA ARG A 5 1.37 -11.63 -20.29
C ARG A 5 2.62 -12.37 -19.83
N ARG A 6 3.74 -11.64 -19.83
CA ARG A 6 4.99 -12.11 -19.25
C ARG A 6 4.89 -11.85 -17.75
N PHE A 7 4.69 -12.93 -16.99
CA PHE A 7 5.01 -12.94 -15.58
C PHE A 7 6.51 -12.69 -15.45
N ALA A 8 6.87 -11.48 -15.03
CA ALA A 8 8.21 -11.16 -14.59
C ALA A 8 8.22 -11.23 -13.06
N VAL A 9 9.25 -11.84 -12.51
CA VAL A 9 9.56 -11.82 -11.08
C VAL A 9 9.57 -10.37 -10.55
N GLY A 10 8.74 -10.06 -9.55
CA GLY A 10 8.87 -8.87 -8.69
C GLY A 10 8.70 -7.48 -9.32
N THR A 11 7.87 -7.31 -10.36
CA THR A 11 7.54 -5.96 -10.86
C THR A 11 6.32 -5.42 -10.12
N TRP A 12 6.54 -4.55 -9.14
CA TRP A 12 5.47 -3.74 -8.56
C TRP A 12 4.88 -2.86 -9.67
N GLY A 13 3.59 -3.02 -9.96
CA GLY A 13 2.83 -2.13 -10.84
C GLY A 13 2.60 -0.73 -10.25
N SER A 14 1.74 0.05 -10.89
CA SER A 14 1.53 1.46 -10.53
C SER A 14 0.60 1.66 -9.33
N GLY A 15 -0.22 0.67 -8.98
CA GLY A 15 -1.17 0.73 -7.88
C GLY A 15 -0.63 0.26 -6.53
N PRO A 16 -1.32 0.62 -5.42
CA PRO A 16 -0.90 0.26 -4.06
C PRO A 16 -1.01 -1.24 -3.74
N PHE A 17 -1.72 -2.01 -4.58
CA PHE A 17 -1.89 -3.47 -4.44
C PHE A 17 -1.14 -4.27 -5.51
N ASP A 18 -0.46 -3.62 -6.45
CA ASP A 18 0.14 -4.27 -7.63
C ASP A 18 1.52 -4.88 -7.34
N SER A 19 1.76 -5.37 -6.13
CA SER A 19 3.01 -6.02 -5.72
C SER A 19 2.70 -7.39 -5.11
N ASP A 20 3.57 -8.38 -5.34
CA ASP A 20 3.41 -9.73 -4.76
C ASP A 20 3.28 -9.66 -3.22
N TYR A 21 4.14 -8.87 -2.54
CA TYR A 21 4.01 -8.62 -1.10
C TYR A 21 2.67 -7.96 -0.69
N ALA A 22 2.10 -7.10 -1.54
CA ALA A 22 0.80 -6.50 -1.25
C ALA A 22 -0.34 -7.51 -1.43
N ALA A 23 -0.24 -8.41 -2.41
CA ALA A 23 -1.17 -9.52 -2.59
C ALA A 23 -1.12 -10.50 -1.41
N ASP A 24 0.09 -10.90 -0.98
CA ASP A 24 0.29 -11.75 0.20
C ASP A 24 -0.29 -11.12 1.48
N PHE A 25 -0.18 -9.80 1.62
CA PHE A 25 -0.78 -9.05 2.72
C PHE A 25 -2.31 -9.04 2.66
N VAL A 26 -2.91 -8.87 1.48
CA VAL A 26 -4.36 -8.95 1.28
C VAL A 26 -4.88 -10.35 1.59
N ASP A 27 -4.17 -11.39 1.18
CA ASP A 27 -4.50 -12.78 1.51
C ASP A 27 -4.49 -13.03 3.03
N GLN A 28 -3.50 -12.49 3.74
CA GLN A 28 -3.47 -12.54 5.21
C GLN A 28 -4.66 -11.81 5.84
N LEU A 29 -5.04 -10.63 5.33
CA LEU A 29 -6.20 -9.89 5.82
C LEU A 29 -7.51 -10.64 5.62
N ASN A 30 -7.66 -11.32 4.48
CA ASN A 30 -8.82 -12.15 4.16
C ASN A 30 -8.92 -13.38 5.07
N ALA A 31 -7.78 -13.97 5.43
CA ALA A 31 -7.71 -15.11 6.34
C ALA A 31 -7.90 -14.72 7.82
N SER A 32 -7.82 -13.43 8.14
CA SER A 32 -7.81 -12.91 9.52
C SER A 32 -9.19 -12.55 10.05
N GLY A 33 -9.38 -12.72 11.35
CA GLY A 33 -10.55 -12.18 12.05
C GLY A 33 -10.49 -10.65 12.22
N PRO A 34 -11.61 -9.98 12.58
CA PRO A 34 -11.65 -8.52 12.71
C PRO A 34 -10.61 -7.91 13.67
N SER A 35 -10.27 -8.62 14.74
CA SER A 35 -9.26 -8.16 15.71
C SER A 35 -7.83 -8.32 15.20
N GLU A 36 -7.58 -9.31 14.35
CA GLU A 36 -6.25 -9.57 13.75
C GLU A 36 -5.99 -8.61 12.59
N GLN A 37 -7.02 -8.26 11.81
CA GLN A 37 -6.90 -7.28 10.72
C GLN A 37 -6.33 -5.94 11.16
N LEU A 38 -6.79 -5.40 12.30
CA LEU A 38 -6.26 -4.14 12.83
C LEU A 38 -4.78 -4.27 13.20
N GLY A 39 -4.39 -5.38 13.83
CA GLY A 39 -2.99 -5.65 14.17
C GLY A 39 -2.11 -5.74 12.92
N LEU A 40 -2.53 -6.49 11.90
CA LEU A 40 -1.80 -6.62 10.64
C LEU A 40 -1.58 -5.27 9.95
N VAL A 41 -2.63 -4.43 9.85
CA VAL A 41 -2.52 -3.09 9.26
C VAL A 41 -1.60 -2.21 10.09
N HIS A 42 -1.75 -2.22 11.42
CA HIS A 42 -0.89 -1.42 12.30
C HIS A 42 0.59 -1.84 12.17
N ASP A 43 0.88 -3.13 12.22
CA ASP A 43 2.24 -3.66 12.23
C ASP A 43 2.95 -3.43 10.89
N ALA A 44 2.24 -3.56 9.77
CA ALA A 44 2.77 -3.24 8.44
C ALA A 44 3.19 -1.77 8.35
N LEU A 45 2.34 -0.85 8.82
CA LEU A 45 2.64 0.58 8.83
C LEU A 45 3.80 0.92 9.78
N GLU A 46 3.77 0.37 10.99
CA GLU A 46 4.74 0.66 12.04
C GLU A 46 6.15 0.21 11.67
N ARG A 47 6.29 -0.96 11.02
CA ARG A 47 7.56 -1.50 10.56
C ARG A 47 8.27 -0.53 9.62
N VAL A 48 7.55 0.05 8.67
CA VAL A 48 8.11 1.03 7.72
C VAL A 48 8.31 2.39 8.37
N ALA A 49 7.37 2.85 9.20
CA ALA A 49 7.47 4.14 9.87
C ALA A 49 8.69 4.25 10.81
N ARG A 50 9.10 3.13 11.44
CA ARG A 50 10.22 3.08 12.39
C ARG A 50 11.54 2.60 11.79
N SER A 51 11.53 2.03 10.58
CA SER A 51 12.76 1.52 9.99
C SER A 51 13.74 2.66 9.66
N ALA A 52 14.99 2.48 10.08
CA ALA A 52 16.11 3.32 9.64
C ALA A 52 16.67 2.85 8.28
N ASP A 53 16.44 1.58 7.93
CA ASP A 53 16.95 0.95 6.72
C ASP A 53 15.83 0.75 5.69
N ARG A 54 16.23 0.46 4.45
CA ARG A 54 15.30 0.13 3.36
C ARG A 54 14.51 -1.13 3.73
N VAL A 55 13.18 -1.03 3.64
CA VAL A 55 12.27 -2.14 3.94
C VAL A 55 11.80 -2.74 2.62
N GLU A 56 12.12 -4.01 2.36
CA GLU A 56 11.59 -4.73 1.19
C GLU A 56 10.07 -4.88 1.29
N GLU A 57 9.55 -4.92 2.53
CA GLU A 57 8.13 -4.94 2.89
C GLU A 57 7.41 -3.58 2.76
N GLY A 58 8.01 -2.58 2.08
CA GLY A 58 7.37 -1.28 1.84
C GLY A 58 6.02 -1.35 1.10
N ALA A 59 5.83 -2.40 0.30
CA ALA A 59 4.58 -2.67 -0.41
C ALA A 59 3.41 -2.99 0.52
N GLU A 60 3.63 -3.75 1.60
CA GLU A 60 2.58 -4.05 2.58
C GLU A 60 2.10 -2.77 3.26
N ALA A 61 3.02 -1.87 3.61
CA ALA A 61 2.69 -0.59 4.23
C ALA A 61 1.92 0.33 3.28
N VAL A 62 2.25 0.33 1.98
CA VAL A 62 1.49 1.05 0.97
C VAL A 62 0.07 0.50 0.84
N ALA A 63 -0.08 -0.82 0.76
CA ALA A 63 -1.39 -1.47 0.72
C ALA A 63 -2.20 -1.15 1.99
N ALA A 64 -1.60 -1.30 3.17
CA ALA A 64 -2.20 -0.99 4.46
C ALA A 64 -2.69 0.48 4.52
N ALA A 65 -1.88 1.43 4.07
CA ALA A 65 -2.26 2.83 4.04
C ALA A 65 -3.38 3.14 3.04
N ALA A 66 -3.40 2.47 1.88
CA ALA A 66 -4.51 2.58 0.93
C ALA A 66 -5.84 2.11 1.56
N LEU A 67 -5.81 1.04 2.38
CA LEU A 67 -6.99 0.57 3.12
C LEU A 67 -7.41 1.54 4.23
N VAL A 68 -6.47 2.22 4.88
CA VAL A 68 -6.80 3.30 5.83
C VAL A 68 -7.42 4.49 5.09
N ALA A 69 -6.85 4.88 3.95
CA ALA A 69 -7.37 5.95 3.11
C ALA A 69 -8.75 5.60 2.54
N SER A 70 -9.07 4.32 2.33
CA SER A 70 -10.39 3.89 1.85
C SER A 70 -11.53 4.18 2.83
N GLN A 71 -11.22 4.45 4.10
CA GLN A 71 -12.18 4.86 5.12
C GLN A 71 -12.19 6.38 5.36
N CYS A 72 -11.47 7.13 4.53
CA CYS A 72 -11.45 8.58 4.52
C CYS A 72 -12.35 9.13 3.40
N PRO A 73 -12.94 10.33 3.55
CA PRO A 73 -13.76 10.92 2.49
C PRO A 73 -12.99 11.05 1.17
N GLY A 74 -13.52 10.46 0.08
CA GLY A 74 -12.90 10.51 -1.24
C GLY A 74 -11.90 9.37 -1.53
N GLY A 75 -11.68 8.47 -0.58
CA GLY A 75 -10.78 7.32 -0.74
C GLY A 75 -11.48 6.00 -1.09
N GLU A 76 -12.80 5.99 -1.26
CA GLU A 76 -13.62 4.77 -1.36
C GLU A 76 -13.15 3.81 -2.46
N ARG A 77 -12.52 4.34 -3.52
CA ARG A 77 -11.93 3.56 -4.62
C ARG A 77 -10.92 2.50 -4.14
N TYR A 78 -10.19 2.77 -3.05
CA TYR A 78 -9.16 1.85 -2.54
C TYR A 78 -9.74 0.63 -1.83
N ALA A 79 -11.00 0.70 -1.38
CA ALA A 79 -11.67 -0.46 -0.80
C ALA A 79 -11.93 -1.56 -1.84
N SER A 80 -12.07 -1.18 -3.11
CA SER A 80 -12.28 -2.10 -4.24
C SER A 80 -11.03 -2.34 -5.08
N ALA A 81 -10.07 -1.41 -5.07
CA ALA A 81 -8.78 -1.57 -5.76
C ALA A 81 -7.97 -2.74 -5.20
N GLY A 82 -8.21 -3.13 -3.94
CA GLY A 82 -7.65 -4.34 -3.35
C GLY A 82 -8.10 -5.64 -4.00
N GLY A 83 -9.10 -5.61 -4.91
CA GLY A 83 -9.53 -6.67 -5.85
C GLY A 83 -9.98 -8.00 -5.23
N ASP A 84 -9.08 -8.57 -4.43
CA ASP A 84 -9.15 -9.85 -3.75
C ASP A 84 -9.65 -9.73 -2.32
N LEU A 85 -9.95 -8.53 -1.80
CA LEU A 85 -10.60 -8.39 -0.50
C LEU A 85 -12.01 -8.98 -0.51
N THR A 86 -12.20 -10.07 0.22
CA THR A 86 -13.43 -10.88 0.22
C THR A 86 -14.40 -10.51 1.36
N GLY A 87 -13.94 -9.77 2.37
CA GLY A 87 -14.70 -9.41 3.57
C GLY A 87 -14.69 -7.92 3.89
N PRO A 88 -15.62 -7.44 4.74
CA PRO A 88 -15.62 -6.05 5.18
C PRO A 88 -14.39 -5.77 6.03
N LEU A 89 -13.68 -4.68 5.73
CA LEU A 89 -12.60 -4.19 6.57
C LEU A 89 -13.14 -3.75 7.93
N VAL A 90 -12.43 -4.08 8.99
CA VAL A 90 -12.65 -3.47 10.30
C VAL A 90 -12.52 -1.94 10.20
N ARG A 91 -13.33 -1.20 10.97
CA ARG A 91 -13.18 0.25 11.06
C ARG A 91 -11.83 0.58 11.70
N PHE A 92 -10.98 1.31 10.99
CA PHE A 92 -9.69 1.72 11.51
C PHE A 92 -9.83 2.94 12.45
N PRO A 93 -9.08 2.95 13.56
CA PRO A 93 -8.92 4.13 14.41
C PRO A 93 -8.35 5.34 13.64
N ALA A 94 -8.71 6.55 14.06
CA ALA A 94 -8.33 7.78 13.36
C ALA A 94 -6.83 8.13 13.48
N ASP A 95 -6.19 7.73 14.58
CA ASP A 95 -4.74 7.83 14.81
C ASP A 95 -3.92 6.99 13.82
N LEU A 96 -4.50 5.89 13.32
CA LEU A 96 -3.89 5.06 12.27
C LEU A 96 -3.62 5.86 10.98
N ARG A 97 -4.35 6.96 10.73
CA ARG A 97 -4.10 7.85 9.58
C ARG A 97 -2.76 8.55 9.65
N ILE A 98 -2.35 8.98 10.85
CA ILE A 98 -1.06 9.66 11.08
C ILE A 98 0.08 8.66 10.88
N LEU A 99 -0.09 7.45 11.39
CA LEU A 99 0.87 6.36 11.19
C LEU A 99 0.98 5.99 9.71
N ALA A 100 -0.16 5.91 9.01
CA ALA A 100 -0.19 5.62 7.57
C ALA A 100 0.51 6.69 6.73
N ASP A 101 0.27 7.98 7.01
CA ASP A 101 0.98 9.07 6.32
C ASP A 101 2.49 9.00 6.57
N THR A 102 2.90 8.73 7.82
CA THR A 102 4.30 8.60 8.20
C THR A 102 4.97 7.44 7.46
N ALA A 103 4.31 6.27 7.41
CA ALA A 103 4.81 5.10 6.71
C ALA A 103 4.94 5.36 5.20
N LEU A 104 3.95 6.01 4.58
CA LEU A 104 4.03 6.37 3.15
C LEU A 104 5.15 7.35 2.86
N ALA A 105 5.32 8.38 3.69
CA ALA A 105 6.40 9.34 3.53
C ALA A 105 7.77 8.64 3.57
N ARG A 106 7.94 7.66 4.46
CA ARG A 106 9.15 6.84 4.55
C ARG A 106 9.32 5.93 3.34
N ALA A 107 8.26 5.26 2.89
CA ALA A 107 8.32 4.43 1.69
C ALA A 107 8.74 5.25 0.46
N LEU A 108 8.17 6.45 0.28
CA LEU A 108 8.53 7.38 -0.80
C LEU A 108 10.01 7.77 -0.75
N ASP A 109 10.52 8.14 0.43
CA ASP A 109 11.93 8.50 0.62
C ASP A 109 12.87 7.34 0.24
N GLN A 110 12.56 6.12 0.70
CA GLN A 110 13.35 4.91 0.39
C GLN A 110 13.32 4.51 -1.09
N HIS A 111 12.23 4.81 -1.79
CA HIS A 111 12.08 4.49 -3.21
C HIS A 111 12.70 5.56 -4.15
N SER A 112 12.88 6.79 -3.68
CA SER A 112 13.49 7.88 -4.46
C SER A 112 14.95 7.61 -4.86
N GLY A 113 15.63 6.67 -4.18
CA GLY A 113 17.04 6.34 -4.43
C GLY A 113 17.32 5.28 -5.50
N LEU A 114 16.33 4.53 -6.01
CA LEU A 114 16.59 3.29 -6.77
C LEU A 114 15.72 3.03 -8.02
N SER A 115 14.97 4.01 -8.53
CA SER A 115 14.27 3.86 -9.83
C SER A 115 15.21 3.83 -11.05
N VAL A 116 16.53 3.83 -10.85
CA VAL A 116 17.51 3.73 -11.94
C VAL A 116 17.82 2.26 -12.22
N GLY A 117 16.92 1.55 -12.92
CA GLY A 117 17.38 0.35 -13.65
C GLY A 117 16.34 -0.64 -14.15
N TRP A 118 15.17 -0.77 -13.52
CA TRP A 118 14.31 -1.96 -13.79
C TRP A 118 12.80 -1.69 -13.87
N VAL A 119 12.34 -0.49 -13.54
CA VAL A 119 10.92 -0.08 -13.63
C VAL A 119 10.79 0.91 -14.78
N ASP A 120 9.71 0.81 -15.55
CA ASP A 120 9.39 1.82 -16.57
C ASP A 120 9.27 3.20 -15.89
N PRO A 121 9.96 4.25 -16.36
CA PRO A 121 9.84 5.58 -15.78
C PRO A 121 8.40 6.07 -15.65
N ASP A 122 7.52 5.73 -16.60
CA ASP A 122 6.12 6.13 -16.58
C ASP A 122 5.36 5.41 -15.45
N ASP A 123 5.64 4.12 -15.22
CA ASP A 123 5.08 3.34 -14.11
C ASP A 123 5.58 3.88 -12.76
N ALA A 124 6.85 4.27 -12.68
CA ALA A 124 7.42 4.87 -11.48
C ALA A 124 6.75 6.21 -11.13
N ILE A 125 6.50 7.07 -12.13
CA ILE A 125 5.81 8.36 -11.95
C ILE A 125 4.34 8.14 -11.56
N ALA A 126 3.64 7.23 -12.25
CA ALA A 126 2.26 6.89 -11.93
C ALA A 126 2.13 6.41 -10.47
N ARG A 127 3.06 5.54 -10.04
CA ARG A 127 3.10 5.06 -8.66
C ARG A 127 3.33 6.18 -7.65
N LEU A 128 4.28 7.08 -7.89
CA LEU A 128 4.53 8.22 -6.99
C LEU A 128 3.29 9.12 -6.88
N THR A 129 2.61 9.37 -8.00
CA THR A 129 1.37 10.16 -8.05
C THR A 129 0.28 9.49 -7.21
N GLU A 130 0.08 8.18 -7.36
CA GLU A 130 -0.92 7.43 -6.60
C GLU A 130 -0.64 7.47 -5.09
N LEU A 131 0.63 7.33 -4.68
CA LEU A 131 1.03 7.42 -3.28
C LEU A 131 0.78 8.82 -2.70
N GLU A 132 1.07 9.87 -3.45
CA GLU A 132 0.77 11.24 -3.02
C GLU A 132 -0.74 11.47 -2.84
N GLU A 133 -1.58 10.92 -3.73
CA GLU A 133 -3.03 10.99 -3.59
C GLU A 133 -3.54 10.28 -2.32
N ILE A 134 -2.98 9.11 -1.99
CA ILE A 134 -3.28 8.40 -0.73
C ILE A 134 -2.96 9.30 0.47
N ARG A 135 -1.79 9.95 0.47
CA ARG A 135 -1.39 10.84 1.58
C ARG A 135 -2.35 12.00 1.77
N ILE A 136 -2.83 12.62 0.69
CA ILE A 136 -3.80 13.72 0.75
C ILE A 136 -5.10 13.29 1.47
N LEU A 137 -5.53 12.04 1.28
CA LEU A 137 -6.73 11.50 1.93
C LEU A 137 -6.52 11.21 3.43
N LEU A 138 -5.30 10.89 3.82
CA LEU A 138 -4.94 10.53 5.21
C LEU A 138 -4.82 11.77 6.11
N VAL A 139 -4.45 12.92 5.56
CA VAL A 139 -4.33 14.17 6.33
C VAL A 139 -5.74 14.66 6.71
N PRO A 140 -6.09 14.73 8.01
CA PRO A 140 -7.38 15.28 8.43
C PRO A 140 -7.48 16.75 8.01
N ARG A 141 -8.55 17.10 7.30
CA ARG A 141 -8.92 18.47 6.93
C ARG A 141 -9.62 19.20 8.07
#